data_AF-A0A9X0CEY5-F1
#
_entry.id   AF-A0A9X0CEY5-F1
#
_cell.length_a   1.000
_cell.length_b   1.000
_cell.length_c   1.000
_cell.angle_alpha   90.00
_cell.angle_beta   90.00
_cell.angle_gamma   90.00
#
_symmetry.space_group_name_H-M   'P 1'
#
loop_
_entity.id
_entity.type
_entity.pdbx_description
1 polymer ?
#
loop_
_entity_poly.entity_id
_entity_poly.type
_entity_poly.pdbx_seq_one_letter_code
_entity_poly.pdbx_strand_id
1 'polypeptide(L)'
;MATVQELLMKKVSDEEMPAPSKVTIVGVGQVGMACAYSIMQQGICREIALIDMVEDKLKGEMLDLQHCQRFVKNVSILASTDYAVTAKSNLCIVTAGSRQKEGESRRDLVQRNVNIFKSIIPQLVKYSPDTILMIVSNPVDILTYVAWKISGLPHERVIGSGTNLDTARFHFLISEKLNIAPNNVHGWIIGNMETLVCPYGVV
;
A
#
# COMPACT_ATOMS: atom_id res chain seq x y z
N MET A 1 17.28 24.56 -33.17
CA MET A 1 15.92 24.40 -33.74
C MET A 1 14.97 24.24 -32.56
N ALA A 2 13.84 24.96 -32.56
CA ALA A 2 12.82 24.79 -31.52
C ALA A 2 12.28 23.36 -31.55
N THR A 3 12.02 22.79 -30.38
CA THR A 3 11.46 21.45 -30.28
C THR A 3 9.98 21.45 -30.71
N VAL A 4 9.46 20.30 -31.17
CA VAL A 4 8.04 20.16 -31.53
C VAL A 4 7.12 20.56 -30.36
N GLN A 5 7.57 20.32 -29.13
CA GLN A 5 6.85 20.70 -27.91
C GLN A 5 6.73 22.22 -27.76
N GLU A 6 7.81 22.98 -28.02
CA GLU A 6 7.81 24.44 -27.96
C GLU A 6 6.93 25.09 -29.05
N LEU A 7 6.79 24.43 -30.20
CA LEU A 7 5.95 24.89 -31.30
C LEU A 7 4.45 24.65 -31.06
N LEU A 8 4.09 23.58 -30.34
CA LEU A 8 2.71 23.17 -30.10
C LEU A 8 2.15 23.63 -28.74
N MET A 9 2.99 23.76 -27.72
CA MET A 9 2.56 24.04 -26.36
C MET A 9 3.01 25.43 -25.93
N LYS A 10 2.05 26.33 -25.68
CA LYS A 10 2.30 27.63 -25.07
C LYS A 10 2.03 27.54 -23.57
N LYS A 11 3.06 27.77 -22.75
CA LYS A 11 2.91 27.79 -21.29
C LYS A 11 2.00 28.96 -20.89
N VAL A 12 0.89 28.66 -20.20
CA VAL A 12 -0.12 29.65 -19.83
C VAL A 12 0.12 30.20 -18.41
N SER A 13 0.70 29.40 -17.51
CA SER A 13 1.04 29.82 -16.15
C SER A 13 2.27 29.07 -15.61
N ASP A 14 2.95 29.68 -14.65
CA ASP A 14 4.06 29.08 -13.90
C ASP A 14 3.62 28.45 -12.56
N GLU A 15 2.31 28.46 -12.26
CA GLU A 15 1.79 27.92 -11.00
C GLU A 15 2.02 26.41 -10.90
N GLU A 16 2.71 25.99 -9.83
CA GLU A 16 2.77 24.59 -9.44
C GLU A 16 1.35 24.13 -9.07
N MET A 17 0.82 23.16 -9.82
CA MET A 17 -0.44 22.52 -9.44
C MET A 17 -0.32 21.97 -8.01
N PRO A 18 -1.40 22.02 -7.21
CA PRO A 18 -1.39 21.48 -5.85
C PRO A 18 -0.88 20.04 -5.87
N ALA A 19 -0.05 19.69 -4.89
CA ALA A 19 0.65 18.41 -4.83
C ALA A 19 -0.34 17.27 -5.12
N PRO A 20 -0.12 16.48 -6.18
CA PRO A 20 -1.05 15.44 -6.56
C PRO A 20 -1.23 14.46 -5.42
N SER A 21 -2.45 13.95 -5.24
CA SER A 21 -2.72 12.84 -4.33
C SER A 21 -1.80 11.67 -4.71
N LYS A 22 -0.81 11.40 -3.87
CA LYS A 22 0.30 10.49 -4.14
C LYS A 22 0.29 9.32 -3.18
N VAL A 23 0.36 8.12 -3.75
CA VAL A 23 0.42 6.87 -3.00
C VAL A 23 1.73 6.15 -3.31
N THR A 24 2.48 5.82 -2.26
CA THR A 24 3.66 4.97 -2.37
C THR A 24 3.30 3.53 -1.99
N ILE A 25 3.78 2.56 -2.75
CA ILE A 25 3.66 1.13 -2.45
C ILE A 25 5.07 0.56 -2.33
N VAL A 26 5.36 -0.03 -1.16
CA VAL A 26 6.64 -0.67 -0.88
C VAL A 26 6.46 -2.18 -0.97
N GLY A 27 7.21 -2.77 -1.91
CA GLY A 27 7.16 -4.17 -2.33
C GLY A 27 6.26 -4.36 -3.56
N VAL A 28 6.85 -4.69 -4.71
CA VAL A 28 6.11 -5.10 -5.94
C VAL A 28 5.88 -6.62 -5.97
N GLY A 29 5.49 -7.17 -4.82
CA GLY A 29 4.99 -8.54 -4.72
C GLY A 29 3.57 -8.67 -5.30
N GLN A 30 3.00 -9.88 -5.23
CA GLN A 30 1.61 -10.11 -5.65
C GLN A 30 0.62 -9.18 -4.94
N VAL A 31 0.81 -8.95 -3.62
CA VAL A 31 -0.03 -8.08 -2.82
C VAL A 31 0.15 -6.61 -3.24
N GLY A 32 1.39 -6.14 -3.35
CA GLY A 32 1.68 -4.76 -3.75
C GLY A 32 1.15 -4.42 -5.13
N MET A 33 1.30 -5.33 -6.11
CA MET A 33 0.78 -5.13 -7.46
C MET A 33 -0.75 -5.17 -7.51
N ALA A 34 -1.39 -6.06 -6.75
CA ALA A 34 -2.85 -6.07 -6.63
C ALA A 34 -3.39 -4.74 -6.03
N CYS A 35 -2.69 -4.19 -5.02
CA CYS A 35 -3.00 -2.88 -4.45
C CYS A 35 -2.80 -1.76 -5.49
N ALA A 36 -1.66 -1.73 -6.19
CA ALA A 36 -1.34 -0.74 -7.20
C ALA A 36 -2.39 -0.70 -8.32
N TYR A 37 -2.71 -1.88 -8.85
CA TYR A 37 -3.72 -2.04 -9.89
C TYR A 37 -5.11 -1.58 -9.44
N SER A 38 -5.53 -1.97 -8.23
CA SER A 38 -6.85 -1.57 -7.69
C SER A 38 -6.95 -0.06 -7.51
N ILE A 39 -5.91 0.59 -6.99
CA ILE A 39 -5.86 2.04 -6.78
C ILE A 39 -5.89 2.78 -8.12
N MET A 40 -5.12 2.30 -9.10
CA MET A 40 -5.07 2.84 -10.46
C MET A 40 -6.45 2.73 -11.14
N GLN A 41 -7.11 1.58 -11.04
CA GLN A 41 -8.42 1.33 -11.65
C GLN A 41 -9.53 2.19 -11.03
N GLN A 42 -9.51 2.38 -9.71
CA GLN A 42 -10.47 3.25 -9.01
C GLN A 42 -10.18 4.73 -9.27
N GLY A 43 -8.94 5.06 -9.64
CA GLY A 43 -8.49 6.43 -9.92
C GLY A 43 -8.55 7.33 -8.70
N ILE A 44 -8.16 6.78 -7.54
CA ILE A 44 -8.14 7.47 -6.25
C ILE A 44 -6.97 8.47 -6.17
N CYS A 45 -5.85 8.16 -6.83
CA CYS A 45 -4.64 8.97 -6.81
C CYS A 45 -4.28 9.49 -8.20
N ARG A 46 -3.38 10.46 -8.25
CA ARG A 46 -2.80 11.02 -9.49
C ARG A 46 -1.36 10.58 -9.70
N GLU A 47 -0.70 10.11 -8.64
CA GLU A 47 0.67 9.60 -8.69
C GLU A 47 0.79 8.33 -7.85
N ILE A 48 1.39 7.29 -8.43
CA ILE A 48 1.75 6.04 -7.76
C ILE A 48 3.27 5.91 -7.82
N ALA A 49 3.91 5.76 -6.66
CA ALA A 49 5.32 5.44 -6.55
C ALA A 49 5.50 3.99 -6.09
N LEU A 50 6.26 3.20 -6.84
CA LEU A 50 6.59 1.81 -6.52
C LEU A 50 8.05 1.74 -6.03
N ILE A 51 8.25 1.09 -4.89
CA ILE A 51 9.58 0.81 -4.33
C ILE A 51 9.75 -0.69 -4.16
N ASP A 52 10.83 -1.24 -4.68
CA ASP A 52 11.27 -2.61 -4.40
C ASP A 52 12.80 -2.67 -4.48
N MET A 53 13.41 -3.73 -3.96
CA MET A 53 14.86 -3.97 -4.05
C MET A 53 15.24 -4.63 -5.38
N VAL A 54 14.30 -5.32 -6.05
CA VAL A 54 14.58 -6.05 -7.30
C VAL A 54 14.29 -5.16 -8.51
N GLU A 55 15.33 -4.49 -9.04
CA GLU A 55 15.23 -3.51 -10.13
C GLU A 55 14.55 -4.06 -11.40
N ASP A 56 14.96 -5.24 -11.86
CA ASP A 56 14.42 -5.83 -13.09
C ASP A 56 12.92 -6.08 -12.99
N LYS A 57 12.49 -6.62 -11.84
CA LYS A 57 11.07 -6.86 -11.57
C LYS A 57 10.31 -5.54 -11.47
N LEU A 58 10.84 -4.60 -10.71
CA LEU A 58 10.24 -3.28 -10.51
C LEU A 58 10.01 -2.56 -11.85
N LYS A 59 10.99 -2.60 -12.74
CA LYS A 59 10.90 -1.99 -14.08
C LYS A 59 9.86 -2.69 -14.96
N GLY A 60 9.80 -4.02 -14.93
CA GLY A 60 8.79 -4.80 -15.66
C GLY A 60 7.36 -4.43 -15.23
N GLU A 61 7.10 -4.50 -13.92
CA GLU A 61 5.80 -4.19 -13.34
C GLU A 61 5.38 -2.73 -13.58
N MET A 62 6.35 -1.79 -13.53
CA MET A 62 6.11 -0.39 -13.86
C MET A 62 5.66 -0.21 -15.32
N LEU A 63 6.37 -0.84 -16.26
CA LEU A 63 6.05 -0.74 -17.69
C LEU A 63 4.66 -1.31 -18.00
N ASP A 64 4.31 -2.43 -17.38
CA ASP A 64 2.98 -3.03 -17.54
C ASP A 64 1.87 -2.06 -17.09
N LEU A 65 2.03 -1.42 -15.93
CA LEU A 65 1.06 -0.42 -15.47
C LEU A 65 1.07 0.84 -16.36
N GLN A 66 2.23 1.29 -16.85
CA GLN A 66 2.31 2.43 -17.76
C GLN A 66 1.61 2.16 -19.09
N HIS A 67 1.75 0.97 -19.67
CA HIS A 67 1.02 0.58 -20.87
C HIS A 67 -0.50 0.54 -20.64
N CYS A 68 -0.94 0.21 -19.42
CA CYS A 68 -2.34 0.25 -19.03
C CYS A 68 -2.91 1.67 -18.84
N GLN A 69 -2.09 2.73 -18.79
CA GLN A 69 -2.55 4.12 -18.56
C GLN A 69 -3.59 4.58 -19.59
N ARG A 70 -3.61 4.00 -20.79
CA ARG A 70 -4.60 4.33 -21.82
C ARG A 70 -6.03 3.97 -21.42
N PHE A 71 -6.21 2.99 -20.53
CA PHE A 71 -7.51 2.43 -20.17
C PHE A 71 -8.07 2.96 -18.84
N VAL A 72 -7.27 3.72 -18.10
CA VAL A 72 -7.62 4.22 -16.76
C VAL A 72 -7.62 5.74 -16.74
N LYS A 73 -8.01 6.32 -15.59
CA LYS A 73 -7.85 7.76 -15.35
C LYS A 73 -6.35 8.12 -15.36
N ASN A 74 -6.05 9.38 -15.67
CA ASN A 74 -4.66 9.84 -15.79
C ASN A 74 -3.92 9.72 -14.44
N VAL A 75 -2.99 8.78 -14.35
CA VAL A 75 -2.16 8.51 -13.17
C VAL A 75 -0.71 8.41 -13.61
N SER A 76 0.17 9.21 -13.01
CA SER A 76 1.62 9.11 -13.17
C SER A 76 2.14 7.92 -12.37
N ILE A 77 2.95 7.06 -12.98
CA ILE A 77 3.53 5.89 -12.32
C ILE A 77 5.05 6.04 -12.34
N LEU A 78 5.64 6.05 -11.16
CA LEU A 78 7.08 6.10 -10.94
C LEU A 78 7.52 4.84 -10.21
N ALA A 79 8.69 4.32 -10.55
CA ALA A 79 9.27 3.19 -9.84
C ALA A 79 10.77 3.38 -9.68
N SER A 80 11.30 3.13 -8.48
CA SER A 80 12.74 3.19 -8.22
C SER A 80 13.12 2.35 -7.00
N THR A 81 14.39 2.00 -6.88
CA THR A 81 14.98 1.45 -5.66
C THR A 81 15.24 2.54 -4.61
N ASP A 82 15.42 3.79 -5.06
CA ASP A 82 15.65 4.94 -4.18
C ASP A 82 14.35 5.50 -3.63
N TYR A 83 14.29 5.70 -2.31
CA TYR A 83 13.15 6.26 -1.60
C TYR A 83 12.88 7.73 -1.92
N ALA A 84 13.80 8.43 -2.59
CA ALA A 84 13.57 9.80 -3.05
C ALA A 84 12.30 9.94 -3.92
N VAL A 85 11.94 8.91 -4.70
CA VAL A 85 10.72 8.94 -5.51
C VAL A 85 9.44 8.91 -4.67
N THR A 86 9.53 8.54 -3.39
CA THR A 86 8.38 8.51 -2.46
C THR A 86 8.05 9.87 -1.87
N ALA A 87 8.83 10.91 -2.17
CA ALA A 87 8.67 12.22 -1.56
C ALA A 87 7.26 12.80 -1.71
N LYS A 88 6.76 13.41 -0.62
CA LYS A 88 5.42 14.03 -0.50
C LYS A 88 4.26 13.05 -0.74
N SER A 89 4.39 11.79 -0.35
CA SER A 89 3.28 10.83 -0.40
C SER A 89 2.25 11.11 0.71
N ASN A 90 0.97 11.01 0.37
CA ASN A 90 -0.13 11.10 1.33
C ASN A 90 -0.36 9.76 2.05
N LEU A 91 -0.14 8.65 1.34
CA LEU A 91 -0.32 7.30 1.84
C LEU A 91 0.87 6.44 1.40
N CYS A 92 1.49 5.74 2.34
CA CYS A 92 2.53 4.76 2.09
C CYS A 92 2.05 3.37 2.52
N ILE A 93 1.84 2.49 1.55
CA ILE A 93 1.39 1.11 1.76
C ILE A 93 2.62 0.21 1.81
N VAL A 94 2.83 -0.46 2.95
CA VAL A 94 3.95 -1.37 3.17
C VAL A 94 3.47 -2.81 3.04
N THR A 95 3.86 -3.44 1.93
CA THR A 95 3.60 -4.87 1.65
C THR A 95 4.88 -5.71 1.66
N ALA A 96 6.03 -5.05 1.74
CA ALA A 96 7.33 -5.71 1.84
C ALA A 96 7.43 -6.53 3.14
N GLY A 97 7.77 -7.79 2.99
CA GLY A 97 7.91 -8.71 4.11
C GLY A 97 8.50 -10.03 3.65
N SER A 98 9.18 -10.71 4.56
CA SER A 98 9.65 -12.06 4.33
C SER A 98 8.54 -13.07 4.60
N ARG A 99 8.49 -14.14 3.79
CA ARG A 99 7.64 -15.31 4.06
C ARG A 99 8.32 -16.21 5.09
N GLN A 100 7.52 -16.87 5.92
CA GLN A 100 8.02 -17.88 6.84
C GLN A 100 8.71 -19.00 6.05
N LYS A 101 9.94 -19.34 6.43
CA LYS A 101 10.63 -20.52 5.88
C LYS A 101 10.19 -21.79 6.61
N GLU A 102 10.26 -22.93 5.95
CA GLU A 102 9.99 -24.21 6.60
C GLU A 102 10.94 -24.41 7.79
N GLY A 103 10.39 -24.78 8.95
CA GLY A 103 11.14 -24.95 10.20
C GLY A 103 11.49 -23.66 10.94
N GLU A 104 11.14 -22.47 10.42
CA GLU A 104 11.41 -21.20 11.08
C GLU A 104 10.43 -20.90 12.22
N SER A 105 10.97 -20.50 13.38
CA SER A 105 10.17 -20.01 14.50
C SER A 105 9.43 -18.72 14.15
N ARG A 106 8.21 -18.55 14.66
CA ARG A 106 7.46 -17.29 14.53
C ARG A 106 8.25 -16.09 15.04
N ARG A 107 9.07 -16.26 16.09
CA ARG A 107 9.91 -15.18 16.64
C ARG A 107 10.98 -14.72 15.66
N ASP A 108 11.62 -15.67 14.97
CA ASP A 108 12.69 -15.38 14.01
C ASP A 108 12.14 -14.67 12.77
N LEU A 109 10.94 -15.08 12.32
CA LEU A 109 10.21 -14.41 11.24
C LEU A 109 9.91 -12.96 11.60
N VAL A 110 9.37 -12.72 12.80
CA VAL A 110 9.09 -11.35 13.29
C VAL A 110 10.38 -10.54 13.34
N GLN A 111 11.47 -11.11 13.88
CA GLN A 111 12.74 -10.41 13.97
C GLN A 111 13.30 -10.01 12.59
N ARG A 112 13.18 -10.89 11.60
CA ARG A 112 13.59 -10.59 10.22
C ARG A 112 12.76 -9.46 9.62
N ASN A 113 11.44 -9.50 9.79
CA ASN A 113 10.54 -8.45 9.29
C ASN A 113 10.77 -7.12 10.01
N VAL A 114 11.07 -7.14 11.31
CA VAL A 114 11.47 -5.94 12.07
C VAL A 114 12.73 -5.32 11.49
N ASN A 115 13.73 -6.13 11.14
CA ASN A 115 14.97 -5.62 10.54
C ASN A 115 14.73 -4.98 9.16
N ILE A 116 13.85 -5.58 8.35
CA ILE A 116 13.40 -4.99 7.08
C ILE A 116 12.67 -3.65 7.33
N PHE A 117 11.79 -3.59 8.33
CA PHE A 117 11.06 -2.36 8.65
C PHE A 117 11.97 -1.24 9.16
N LYS A 118 13.05 -1.58 9.87
CA LYS A 118 14.06 -0.60 10.31
C LYS A 118 14.78 0.07 9.15
N SER A 119 14.93 -0.58 7.98
CA SER A 119 15.50 0.06 6.79
C SER A 119 14.47 0.84 5.98
N ILE A 120 13.21 0.37 5.95
CA ILE A 120 12.15 0.95 5.11
C ILE A 120 11.51 2.19 5.76
N ILE A 121 11.00 2.03 6.98
CA ILE A 121 10.10 3.02 7.61
C ILE A 121 10.78 4.39 7.81
N PRO A 122 12.03 4.48 8.33
CA PRO A 122 12.69 5.77 8.49
C PRO A 122 12.89 6.51 7.17
N GLN A 123 13.15 5.80 6.06
CA GLN A 123 13.30 6.42 4.75
C GLN A 123 11.96 7.00 4.28
N LEU A 124 10.85 6.26 4.42
CA LEU A 124 9.53 6.76 4.06
C LEU A 124 9.16 8.05 4.81
N VAL A 125 9.39 8.09 6.12
CA VAL A 125 9.09 9.26 6.95
C VAL A 125 10.03 10.43 6.63
N LYS A 126 11.29 10.15 6.31
CA LYS A 126 12.27 11.18 5.89
C LYS A 126 11.81 11.93 4.64
N TYR A 127 11.28 11.22 3.64
CA TYR A 127 10.81 11.84 2.38
C TYR A 127 9.35 12.29 2.43
N SER A 128 8.54 11.72 3.33
CA SER A 128 7.12 12.01 3.50
C SER A 128 6.73 12.09 4.99
N PRO A 129 7.03 13.20 5.67
CA PRO A 129 6.76 13.34 7.10
C PRO A 129 5.25 13.37 7.43
N ASP A 130 4.42 13.80 6.48
CA ASP A 130 2.97 13.91 6.65
C ASP A 130 2.18 12.71 6.12
N THR A 131 2.85 11.61 5.77
CA THR A 131 2.21 10.42 5.22
C THR A 131 1.43 9.65 6.28
N ILE A 132 0.40 8.92 5.83
CA ILE A 132 -0.23 7.83 6.57
C ILE A 132 0.47 6.53 6.17
N LEU A 133 0.89 5.74 7.16
CA LEU A 133 1.43 4.40 6.95
C LEU A 133 0.31 3.38 6.99
N MET A 134 0.18 2.59 5.91
CA MET A 134 -0.74 1.45 5.83
C MET A 134 0.05 0.15 5.78
N ILE A 135 0.06 -0.60 6.88
CA ILE A 135 0.83 -1.83 7.01
C ILE A 135 -0.04 -3.02 6.59
N VAL A 136 0.43 -3.75 5.57
CA VAL A 136 -0.24 -4.96 5.05
C VAL A 136 0.62 -6.21 5.31
N SER A 137 1.93 -6.02 5.52
CA SER A 137 2.86 -7.12 5.81
C SER A 137 2.48 -7.87 7.09
N ASN A 138 2.62 -9.20 7.05
CA ASN A 138 2.31 -10.07 8.18
C ASN A 138 3.54 -10.42 9.05
N PRO A 139 3.35 -10.60 10.38
CA PRO A 139 2.10 -10.47 11.13
C PRO A 139 1.70 -8.99 11.35
N VAL A 140 0.52 -8.61 10.84
CA VAL A 140 0.14 -7.20 10.69
C VAL A 140 0.07 -6.44 12.01
N ASP A 141 -0.44 -7.04 13.08
CA ASP A 141 -0.63 -6.37 14.37
C ASP A 141 0.72 -5.97 14.99
N ILE A 142 1.67 -6.91 15.02
CA ILE A 142 3.02 -6.68 15.56
C ILE A 142 3.79 -5.71 14.67
N LEU A 143 3.72 -5.88 13.34
CA LEU A 143 4.44 -5.02 12.40
C LEU A 143 3.89 -3.59 12.36
N THR A 144 2.58 -3.41 12.61
CA THR A 144 1.97 -2.08 12.79
C THR A 144 2.52 -1.39 14.02
N TYR A 145 2.60 -2.10 15.15
CA TYR A 145 3.22 -1.56 16.37
C TYR A 145 4.69 -1.19 16.14
N VAL A 146 5.45 -2.05 15.47
CA VAL A 146 6.86 -1.80 15.15
C VAL A 146 7.02 -0.60 14.22
N ALA A 147 6.18 -0.49 13.18
CA ALA A 147 6.18 0.66 12.28
C ALA A 147 5.86 1.95 13.03
N TRP A 148 4.91 1.93 13.96
CA TRP A 148 4.61 3.09 14.81
C TRP A 148 5.81 3.51 15.67
N LYS A 149 6.45 2.55 16.35
CA LYS A 149 7.63 2.85 17.19
C LYS A 149 8.83 3.36 16.41
N ILE A 150 9.06 2.86 15.19
CA ILE A 150 10.20 3.26 14.37
C ILE A 150 9.93 4.57 13.63
N SER A 151 8.69 4.79 13.17
CA SER A 151 8.34 5.99 12.39
C SER A 151 8.35 7.27 13.23
N GLY A 152 8.00 7.19 14.51
CA GLY A 152 7.81 8.37 15.35
C GLY A 152 6.57 9.20 15.00
N LEU A 153 5.72 8.69 14.10
CA LEU A 153 4.47 9.33 13.71
C LEU A 153 3.42 9.24 14.84
N PRO A 154 2.43 10.16 14.87
CA PRO A 154 1.28 10.00 15.74
C PRO A 154 0.54 8.71 15.40
N HIS A 155 0.00 8.04 16.42
CA HIS A 155 -0.63 6.73 16.30
C HIS A 155 -1.79 6.71 15.28
N GLU A 156 -2.51 7.82 15.13
CA GLU A 156 -3.58 8.00 14.15
C GLU A 156 -3.13 7.90 12.67
N ARG A 157 -1.83 8.07 12.39
CA ARG A 157 -1.24 7.96 11.05
C ARG A 157 -0.62 6.60 10.76
N VAL A 158 -0.73 5.63 11.67
CA VAL A 158 -0.17 4.28 11.47
C VAL A 158 -1.28 3.25 11.59
N ILE A 159 -1.71 2.74 10.45
CA ILE A 159 -2.87 1.87 10.30
C ILE A 159 -2.41 0.51 9.79
N GLY A 160 -2.84 -0.56 10.44
CA GLY A 160 -2.70 -1.92 9.92
C GLY A 160 -3.91 -2.33 9.09
N SER A 161 -3.74 -3.18 8.08
CA SER A 161 -4.86 -3.76 7.35
C SER A 161 -5.80 -4.57 8.25
N GLY A 162 -5.26 -5.10 9.35
CA GLY A 162 -5.99 -5.79 10.41
C GLY A 162 -6.90 -6.88 9.86
N THR A 163 -8.12 -6.95 10.42
CA THR A 163 -9.14 -7.95 10.15
C THR A 163 -10.15 -7.51 9.07
N ASN A 164 -9.85 -6.47 8.29
CA ASN A 164 -10.78 -5.97 7.27
C ASN A 164 -11.06 -7.04 6.19
N LEU A 165 -10.01 -7.73 5.73
CA LEU A 165 -10.16 -8.84 4.78
C LEU A 165 -10.89 -10.04 5.41
N ASP A 166 -10.64 -10.33 6.69
CA ASP A 166 -11.29 -11.43 7.39
C ASP A 166 -12.79 -11.15 7.62
N THR A 167 -13.15 -9.90 7.90
CA THR A 167 -14.56 -9.46 7.94
C THR A 167 -15.22 -9.60 6.59
N ALA A 168 -14.57 -9.21 5.49
CA ALA A 168 -15.10 -9.40 4.14
C ALA A 168 -15.30 -10.90 3.80
N ARG A 169 -14.36 -11.77 4.21
CA ARG A 169 -14.51 -13.23 4.07
C ARG A 169 -15.68 -13.77 4.91
N PHE A 170 -15.86 -13.27 6.11
CA PHE A 170 -16.99 -13.63 6.96
C PHE A 170 -18.32 -13.24 6.31
N HIS A 171 -18.44 -12.01 5.81
CA HIS A 171 -19.61 -11.55 5.07
C HIS A 171 -19.90 -12.45 3.87
N PHE A 172 -18.87 -12.79 3.09
CA PHE A 172 -19.01 -13.70 1.95
C PHE A 172 -19.59 -15.06 2.37
N LEU A 173 -19.00 -15.72 3.38
CA LEU A 173 -19.44 -17.05 3.82
C LEU A 173 -20.87 -17.06 4.39
N ILE A 174 -21.27 -16.01 5.10
CA ILE A 174 -22.64 -15.86 5.60
C ILE A 174 -23.61 -15.58 4.45
N SER A 175 -23.20 -14.74 3.50
CA SER A 175 -24.00 -14.38 2.33
C SER A 175 -24.34 -15.60 1.46
N GLU A 176 -23.40 -16.54 1.30
CA GLU A 176 -23.65 -17.80 0.59
C GLU A 176 -24.68 -18.66 1.31
N LYS A 177 -24.63 -18.72 2.64
CA LYS A 177 -25.59 -19.49 3.45
C LYS A 177 -27.00 -18.90 3.42
N LEU A 178 -27.10 -17.57 3.39
CA LEU A 178 -28.37 -16.85 3.42
C LEU A 178 -28.88 -16.49 2.01
N ASN A 179 -28.09 -16.76 0.97
CA ASN A 179 -28.37 -16.41 -0.42
C ASN A 179 -28.72 -14.91 -0.61
N ILE A 180 -27.93 -14.04 0.00
CA ILE A 180 -28.03 -12.58 -0.12
C ILE A 180 -26.70 -12.01 -0.61
N ALA A 181 -26.67 -10.74 -1.02
CA ALA A 181 -25.42 -10.08 -1.37
C ALA A 181 -24.51 -9.91 -0.13
N PRO A 182 -23.19 -10.12 -0.22
CA PRO A 182 -22.26 -9.91 0.90
C PRO A 182 -22.35 -8.51 1.52
N ASN A 183 -22.62 -7.49 0.70
CA ASN A 183 -22.78 -6.11 1.15
C ASN A 183 -23.98 -5.89 2.11
N ASN A 184 -24.93 -6.84 2.13
CA ASN A 184 -26.09 -6.80 3.02
C ASN A 184 -25.89 -7.64 4.28
N VAL A 185 -24.72 -8.28 4.44
CA VAL A 185 -24.35 -8.95 5.67
C VAL A 185 -23.64 -7.93 6.57
N HIS A 186 -24.13 -7.81 7.80
CA HIS A 186 -23.51 -6.98 8.83
C HIS A 186 -22.97 -7.87 9.93
N GLY A 187 -21.75 -7.59 10.37
CA GLY A 187 -21.01 -8.38 11.34
C GLY A 187 -19.53 -8.02 11.27
N TRP A 188 -18.81 -8.20 12.35
CA TRP A 188 -17.44 -7.71 12.45
C TRP A 188 -16.53 -8.80 12.99
N ILE A 189 -15.40 -9.03 12.33
CA ILE A 189 -14.31 -9.80 12.91
C ILE A 189 -13.31 -8.79 13.47
N ILE A 190 -13.03 -8.91 14.76
CA ILE A 190 -12.09 -8.05 15.49
C ILE A 190 -11.08 -8.89 16.28
N GLY A 191 -10.06 -8.24 16.83
CA GLY A 191 -8.98 -8.90 17.56
C GLY A 191 -7.73 -9.06 16.70
N ASN A 192 -6.87 -10.01 17.08
CA ASN A 192 -5.62 -10.25 16.37
C ASN A 192 -5.87 -11.12 15.13
N MET A 193 -5.10 -10.90 14.07
CA MET A 193 -5.24 -11.67 12.82
C MET A 193 -5.09 -13.19 13.04
N GLU A 194 -4.31 -13.62 14.03
CA GLU A 194 -4.12 -15.03 14.39
C GLU A 194 -5.19 -15.59 15.34
N THR A 195 -5.98 -14.73 16.00
CA THR A 195 -7.00 -15.12 16.99
C THR A 195 -8.23 -14.25 16.78
N LEU A 196 -8.88 -14.48 15.63
CA LEU A 196 -10.05 -13.74 15.19
C LEU A 196 -11.21 -13.98 16.15
N VAL A 197 -11.83 -12.90 16.61
CA VAL A 197 -13.02 -12.94 17.46
C VAL A 197 -14.18 -12.33 16.68
N CYS A 198 -15.25 -13.10 16.53
CA CYS A 198 -16.55 -12.58 16.09
C CYS A 198 -17.39 -12.33 17.36
N PRO A 199 -17.53 -11.07 17.83
CA PRO A 199 -18.49 -10.78 18.87
C PRO A 199 -19.89 -11.03 18.31
N TYR A 200 -20.53 -12.12 18.75
CA TYR A 200 -21.88 -12.55 18.35
C TYR A 200 -23.01 -11.54 18.72
N GLY A 201 -22.68 -10.32 19.14
CA GLY A 201 -23.62 -9.32 19.64
C GLY A 201 -23.90 -8.14 18.71
N VAL A 202 -23.38 -8.12 17.47
CA VAL A 202 -23.65 -7.04 16.51
C VAL A 202 -24.17 -7.66 15.21
N VAL A 203 -25.46 -8.01 15.22
CA VAL A 203 -26.30 -8.19 14.03
C VAL A 203 -27.14 -6.93 13.89
#